data_AF-A0A2H9QBF3-F1
#
_entry.id   AF-A0A2H9QBF3-F1
#
_cell.length_a   1.000
_cell.length_b   1.000
_cell.length_c   1.000
_cell.angle_alpha   90.00
_cell.angle_beta   90.00
_cell.angle_gamma   90.00
#
_symmetry.space_group_name_H-M   'P 1'
#
loop_
_entity.id
_entity.type
_entity.pdbx_description
1 polymer ?
#
loop_
_entity_poly.entity_id
_entity_poly.type
_entity_poly.pdbx_seq_one_letter_code
_entity_poly.pdbx_strand_id
1 'polypeptide(L)'
;MELAFLSKSEKLNGTLKSTPESFIVEEISSDGKIIEINKPFTQADSPPSQKYLHIALQKRNYSTDRALKMLAGRLHIGKKRFSFTGTKDKVALATQL
;
A
#
# COMPACT_ATOMS: atom_id res chain seq x y z
N MET A 1 23.49 -22.17 5.49
CA MET A 1 24.02 -20.90 4.98
C MET A 1 23.90 -19.90 6.13
N GLU A 2 25.02 -19.41 6.65
CA GLU A 2 25.01 -18.37 7.67
C GLU A 2 24.76 -17.01 6.99
N LEU A 3 23.82 -16.23 7.52
CA LEU A 3 23.56 -14.89 7.04
C LEU A 3 24.54 -13.91 7.70
N ALA A 4 25.14 -13.03 6.92
CA ALA A 4 25.93 -11.94 7.46
C ALA A 4 25.01 -10.81 7.95
N PHE A 5 25.28 -10.31 9.16
CA PHE A 5 24.55 -9.18 9.76
C PHE A 5 25.44 -7.95 9.83
N LEU A 6 24.86 -6.76 9.64
CA LEU A 6 25.59 -5.50 9.78
C LEU A 6 25.93 -5.20 11.25
N SER A 7 25.02 -5.52 12.18
CA SER A 7 25.23 -5.35 13.62
C SER A 7 26.02 -6.51 14.22
N LYS A 8 26.81 -6.21 15.26
CA LYS A 8 27.51 -7.19 16.12
C LYS A 8 26.81 -7.46 17.46
N SER A 9 25.67 -6.81 17.69
CA SER A 9 24.89 -6.99 18.92
C SER A 9 24.32 -8.40 19.00
N GLU A 10 24.07 -8.86 20.23
CA GLU A 10 23.34 -10.11 20.43
C GLU A 10 21.94 -10.07 19.81
N LYS A 11 21.44 -11.23 19.40
CA LYS A 11 20.08 -11.37 18.87
C LYS A 11 19.05 -11.12 19.97
N LEU A 12 17.98 -10.45 19.61
CA LEU A 12 16.80 -10.27 20.45
C LEU A 12 15.69 -11.20 19.99
N ASN A 13 14.83 -11.60 20.93
CA ASN A 13 13.60 -12.33 20.63
C ASN A 13 12.43 -11.36 20.53
N GLY A 14 11.47 -11.65 19.66
CA GLY A 14 10.27 -10.85 19.51
C GLY A 14 9.33 -11.42 18.44
N THR A 15 8.08 -10.95 18.45
CA THR A 15 7.06 -11.33 17.47
C THR A 15 6.75 -10.13 16.59
N LEU A 16 6.88 -10.30 15.27
CA LEU A 16 6.55 -9.27 14.28
C LEU A 16 5.21 -9.60 13.61
N LYS A 17 4.42 -8.58 13.24
CA LYS A 17 3.12 -8.71 12.55
C LYS A 17 2.07 -9.51 13.35
N SER A 18 2.02 -9.35 14.68
CA SER A 18 1.00 -10.01 15.52
C SER A 18 -0.43 -9.57 15.20
N THR A 19 -0.59 -8.30 14.83
CA THR A 19 -1.83 -7.73 14.26
C THR A 19 -1.51 -6.93 13.01
N PRO A 20 -2.48 -6.69 12.10
CA PRO A 20 -2.27 -5.78 10.96
C PRO A 20 -1.76 -4.39 11.39
N GLU A 21 -2.25 -3.87 12.52
CA GLU A 21 -1.86 -2.57 13.08
C GLU A 21 -0.44 -2.56 13.64
N SER A 22 0.11 -3.71 14.04
CA SER A 22 1.50 -3.82 14.50
C SER A 22 2.52 -3.67 13.34
N PHE A 23 2.05 -3.56 12.11
CA PHE A 23 2.88 -3.36 10.92
C PHE A 23 2.18 -2.42 9.93
N ILE A 24 2.58 -1.16 9.98
CA ILE A 24 2.01 -0.08 9.16
C ILE A 24 2.93 0.17 7.96
N VAL A 25 2.33 0.32 6.78
CA VAL A 25 3.05 0.65 5.55
C VAL A 25 2.40 1.84 4.88
N GLU A 26 3.11 2.96 4.82
CA GLU A 26 2.68 4.14 4.08
C GLU A 26 3.51 4.28 2.81
N GLU A 27 2.84 4.37 1.65
CA GLU A 27 3.54 4.54 0.39
C GLU A 27 4.10 5.96 0.26
N ILE A 28 5.35 6.05 -0.18
CA ILE A 28 5.96 7.29 -0.67
C ILE A 28 5.83 7.27 -2.19
N SER A 29 5.04 8.18 -2.75
CA SER A 29 4.87 8.30 -4.20
C SER A 29 6.14 8.82 -4.88
N SER A 30 6.18 8.75 -6.21
CA SER A 30 7.35 9.14 -7.01
C SER A 30 7.74 10.61 -6.87
N ASP A 31 6.82 11.48 -6.44
CA ASP A 31 7.03 12.89 -6.14
C ASP A 31 7.39 13.15 -4.66
N GLY A 32 7.59 12.08 -3.86
CA GLY A 32 7.98 12.16 -2.46
C GLY A 32 6.83 12.36 -1.47
N LYS A 33 5.57 12.43 -1.93
CA LYS A 33 4.41 12.56 -1.04
C LYS A 33 4.14 11.25 -0.29
N ILE A 34 3.85 11.35 1.00
CA ILE A 34 3.44 10.20 1.82
C ILE A 34 1.91 10.04 1.71
N ILE A 35 1.48 8.83 1.37
CA ILE A 35 0.07 8.45 1.39
C ILE A 35 -0.25 7.95 2.80
N GLU A 36 -0.63 8.86 3.67
CA GLU A 36 -0.78 8.57 5.10
C GLU A 36 -2.05 7.77 5.43
N ILE A 37 -1.98 6.94 6.47
CA ILE A 37 -3.12 6.21 7.03
C ILE A 37 -4.16 7.21 7.55
N ASN A 38 -5.44 6.95 7.25
CA ASN A 38 -6.61 7.70 7.69
C ASN A 38 -6.60 9.19 7.29
N LYS A 39 -5.74 9.59 6.34
CA LYS A 39 -5.75 10.94 5.77
C LYS A 39 -6.36 10.95 4.37
N PRO A 40 -7.18 11.96 4.04
CA PRO A 40 -7.67 12.10 2.68
C PRO A 40 -6.51 12.37 1.74
N PHE A 41 -6.48 11.64 0.63
CA PHE A 41 -5.57 11.95 -0.46
C PHE A 41 -6.16 13.04 -1.35
N THR A 42 -5.56 14.21 -1.29
CA THR A 42 -5.82 15.30 -2.23
C THR A 42 -4.84 15.19 -3.38
N GLN A 43 -5.36 14.99 -4.59
CA GLN A 43 -4.56 15.24 -5.78
C GLN A 43 -4.52 16.75 -6.01
N ALA A 44 -3.36 17.31 -6.32
CA ALA A 44 -3.30 18.69 -6.80
C ALA A 44 -4.15 18.84 -8.06
N ASP A 45 -4.63 20.04 -8.35
CA ASP A 45 -5.49 20.32 -9.50
C ASP A 45 -4.94 19.65 -10.75
N SER A 46 -5.66 18.61 -11.17
CA SER A 46 -5.29 17.81 -12.33
C SER A 46 -5.66 18.61 -13.57
N PRO A 47 -4.76 18.73 -14.57
CA PRO A 47 -5.11 19.41 -15.80
C PRO A 47 -6.38 18.80 -16.42
N PRO A 48 -7.22 19.60 -17.11
CA PRO A 48 -8.47 19.11 -17.70
C PRO A 48 -8.32 17.90 -18.64
N SER A 49 -7.09 17.62 -19.09
CA SER A 49 -6.72 16.50 -19.96
C SER A 49 -6.42 15.18 -19.24
N GLN A 50 -6.56 15.12 -17.90
CA GLN A 50 -6.19 13.94 -17.13
C GLN A 50 -7.16 12.76 -17.38
N LYS A 51 -6.64 11.70 -18.01
CA LYS A 51 -7.43 10.51 -18.43
C LYS A 51 -7.71 9.51 -17.32
N TYR A 52 -6.99 9.59 -16.20
CA TYR A 52 -7.05 8.64 -15.09
C TYR A 52 -7.30 9.36 -13.78
N LEU A 53 -8.21 8.79 -12.98
CA LEU A 53 -8.43 9.20 -11.60
C LEU A 53 -7.39 8.49 -10.73
N HIS A 54 -6.63 9.25 -9.93
CA HIS A 54 -5.76 8.68 -8.92
C HIS A 54 -6.50 8.66 -7.57
N ILE A 55 -6.41 7.54 -6.86
CA ILE A 55 -7.03 7.35 -5.56
C ILE A 55 -6.02 6.74 -4.60
N ALA A 56 -6.03 7.16 -3.34
CA ALA A 56 -5.33 6.42 -2.30
C ALA A 56 -6.19 5.25 -1.83
N LEU A 57 -5.63 4.05 -1.87
CA LEU A 57 -6.24 2.85 -1.31
C LEU A 57 -5.60 2.53 0.03
N GLN A 58 -6.39 2.66 1.11
CA GLN A 58 -6.06 2.06 2.41
C GLN A 58 -6.68 0.67 2.51
N LYS A 59 -5.87 -0.32 2.91
CA LYS A 59 -6.31 -1.71 3.08
C LYS A 59 -5.78 -2.30 4.38
N ARG A 60 -6.56 -3.20 4.98
CA ARG A 60 -6.25 -3.89 6.24
C ARG A 60 -6.43 -5.39 6.10
N ASN A 61 -5.41 -6.18 6.42
CA ASN A 61 -5.44 -7.64 6.28
C ASN A 61 -5.92 -8.11 4.88
N TYR A 62 -5.52 -7.36 3.84
CA TYR A 62 -6.05 -7.53 2.49
C TYR A 62 -4.91 -7.41 1.48
N SER A 63 -4.89 -8.31 0.50
CA SER A 63 -3.94 -8.23 -0.62
C SER A 63 -4.42 -7.19 -1.63
N THR A 64 -3.49 -6.53 -2.31
CA THR A 64 -3.81 -5.59 -3.42
C THR A 64 -4.66 -6.25 -4.51
N ASP A 65 -4.37 -7.51 -4.91
CA ASP A 65 -5.18 -8.24 -5.92
C ASP A 65 -6.65 -8.37 -5.53
N ARG A 66 -6.93 -8.84 -4.31
CA ARG A 66 -8.30 -8.95 -3.79
C ARG A 66 -9.00 -7.58 -3.74
N ALA A 67 -8.29 -6.51 -3.35
CA ALA A 67 -8.87 -5.17 -3.29
C ALA A 67 -9.33 -4.72 -4.68
N LEU A 68 -8.46 -4.85 -5.67
CA LEU A 68 -8.78 -4.47 -7.04
C LEU A 68 -9.88 -5.34 -7.66
N LYS A 69 -9.94 -6.64 -7.35
CA LYS A 69 -11.04 -7.51 -7.78
C LYS A 69 -12.38 -7.06 -7.21
N MET A 70 -12.43 -6.73 -5.92
CA MET A 70 -13.62 -6.21 -5.28
C MET A 70 -14.06 -4.89 -5.92
N LEU A 71 -13.14 -3.94 -6.11
CA LEU A 71 -13.43 -2.65 -6.75
C LEU A 71 -13.92 -2.82 -8.20
N ALA A 72 -13.24 -3.65 -8.99
CA ALA A 72 -13.63 -3.98 -10.35
C ALA A 72 -15.07 -4.52 -10.44
N GLY A 73 -15.42 -5.44 -9.53
CA GLY A 73 -16.78 -6.01 -9.46
C GLY A 73 -17.84 -4.98 -9.07
N ARG A 74 -17.53 -4.06 -8.16
CA ARG A 74 -18.47 -3.00 -7.71
C ARG A 74 -18.63 -1.88 -8.74
N LEU A 75 -17.58 -1.58 -9.50
CA LEU A 75 -17.57 -0.53 -10.52
C LEU A 75 -17.96 -1.04 -11.92
N HIS A 76 -18.15 -2.36 -12.07
CA HIS A 76 -18.44 -3.00 -13.36
C HIS A 76 -17.40 -2.70 -14.45
N ILE A 77 -16.12 -2.59 -14.07
CA ILE A 77 -15.00 -2.37 -15.00
C ILE A 77 -13.99 -3.51 -14.92
N GLY A 78 -13.23 -3.72 -16.00
CA GLY A 78 -12.19 -4.73 -16.03
C GLY A 78 -11.02 -4.39 -15.09
N LYS A 79 -10.48 -5.39 -14.38
CA LYS A 79 -9.31 -5.22 -13.48
C LYS A 79 -8.09 -4.58 -14.17
N LYS A 80 -7.93 -4.78 -15.48
CA LYS A 80 -6.85 -4.17 -16.29
C LYS A 80 -6.93 -2.64 -16.37
N ARG A 81 -8.02 -2.01 -15.88
CA ARG A 81 -8.20 -0.56 -15.81
C ARG A 81 -7.55 0.09 -14.59
N PHE A 82 -7.01 -0.71 -13.67
CA PHE A 82 -6.29 -0.23 -12.49
C PHE A 82 -4.78 -0.39 -12.67
N SER A 83 -4.02 0.63 -12.30
CA SER A 83 -2.55 0.63 -12.21
C SER A 83 -2.10 0.97 -10.80
N PHE A 84 -0.96 0.43 -10.37
CA PHE A 84 -0.34 0.68 -9.07
C PHE A 84 1.16 0.38 -9.15
N THR A 85 1.97 0.96 -8.26
CA THR A 85 3.45 0.86 -8.27
C THR A 85 3.99 -0.47 -7.76
N GLY A 86 3.23 -1.18 -6.92
CA GLY A 86 3.59 -2.50 -6.41
C GLY A 86 2.61 -3.01 -5.35
N THR A 87 2.63 -4.32 -5.10
CA THR A 87 1.76 -4.92 -4.07
C THR A 87 2.29 -4.61 -2.67
N LYS A 88 1.39 -4.30 -1.74
CA LYS A 88 1.74 -4.11 -0.32
C LYS A 88 1.33 -5.33 0.50
N ASP A 89 2.04 -5.59 1.60
CA ASP A 89 1.80 -6.71 2.51
C ASP A 89 0.33 -6.96 2.81
N LYS A 90 -0.10 -8.22 2.75
CA LYS A 90 -1.47 -8.60 3.12
C LYS A 90 -1.71 -8.36 4.60
N VAL A 91 -0.82 -8.88 5.47
CA VAL A 91 -0.93 -8.80 6.94
C VAL A 91 -0.29 -7.51 7.42
N ALA A 92 -0.97 -6.39 7.13
CA ALA A 92 -0.56 -5.04 7.46
C ALA A 92 -1.79 -4.10 7.40
N LEU A 93 -1.65 -2.92 8.01
CA LEU A 93 -2.40 -1.72 7.67
C LEU A 93 -1.56 -0.94 6.65
N ALA A 94 -2.01 -0.90 5.40
CA ALA A 94 -1.20 -0.36 4.31
C ALA A 94 -1.98 0.61 3.42
N THR A 95 -1.30 1.68 2.99
CA THR A 95 -1.76 2.59 1.94
C THR A 95 -0.93 2.44 0.67
N GLN A 96 -1.56 2.76 -0.46
CA GLN A 96 -0.92 2.80 -1.77
C GLN A 96 -1.69 3.73 -2.72
N LEU A 97 -1.02 4.17 -3.79
CA LEU A 97 -1.64 4.86 -4.92
C LEU A 97 -2.05 3.86 -6.02
#